data_AF-Q1ZB66-F1
#
_entry.id   AF-Q1ZB66-F1
#
_cell.length_a   1.000
_cell.length_b   1.000
_cell.length_c   1.000
_cell.angle_alpha   90.00
_cell.angle_beta   90.00
_cell.angle_gamma   90.00
#
_symmetry.space_group_name_H-M   'P 1'
#
loop_
_entity.id
_entity.type
_entity.pdbx_description
1 polymer ?
#
loop_
_entity_poly.entity_id
_entity_poly.type
_entity_poly.pdbx_seq_one_letter_code
_entity_poly.pdbx_strand_id
1 'polypeptide(L)'
;MLLSGVTVRLGDVGEDYAGGGILASGGSGTRLTIKQCVITANEGKWGGGLSHETIDGILHIKSSYFTDNKTTRFGGGGIRLSGTDSTTTIKGSTVSRNEGISERGGIEHFSTGGDLTIRNSLISNNTVTEGHGGGISHDGNDDGSLTIYGSRIQGDFAETSGGGMFDESTGEDNVISLVGVSIKGNTANAGDGGGILQSEATLNVKFSTIRNNTDVGGEAPDCSGTLNARYFVLIGDPTGCTIIE
;
A
#
# COMPACT_ATOMS: atom_id res chain seq x y z
N MET A 1 5.63 -4.75 -22.03
CA MET A 1 6.68 -5.72 -21.63
C MET A 1 6.09 -6.77 -20.69
N LEU A 2 6.57 -8.02 -20.76
CA LEU A 2 6.22 -9.10 -19.83
C LEU A 2 7.51 -9.61 -19.17
N LEU A 3 7.57 -9.55 -17.84
CA LEU A 3 8.51 -10.30 -17.02
C LEU A 3 7.77 -11.50 -16.45
N SER A 4 8.28 -12.72 -16.67
CA SER A 4 7.64 -13.94 -16.20
C SER A 4 8.66 -14.94 -15.66
N GLY A 5 8.46 -15.43 -14.43
CA GLY A 5 9.28 -16.51 -13.88
C GLY A 5 10.71 -16.14 -13.51
N VAL A 6 10.99 -14.84 -13.31
CA VAL A 6 12.36 -14.35 -13.05
C VAL A 6 12.53 -13.90 -11.60
N THR A 7 13.77 -13.98 -11.11
CA THR A 7 14.20 -13.35 -9.86
C THR A 7 15.00 -12.10 -10.14
N VAL A 8 14.58 -10.97 -9.59
CA VAL A 8 15.30 -9.69 -9.58
C VAL A 8 15.73 -9.43 -8.14
N ARG A 9 17.05 -9.36 -7.91
CA ARG A 9 17.58 -9.20 -6.56
C ARG A 9 18.91 -8.47 -6.52
N LEU A 10 19.22 -7.90 -5.36
CA LEU A 10 20.47 -7.19 -5.11
C LEU A 10 20.70 -6.04 -6.09
N GLY A 11 19.61 -5.50 -6.65
CA GLY A 11 19.66 -4.24 -7.36
C GLY A 11 19.83 -3.13 -6.35
N ASP A 12 20.92 -2.38 -6.47
CA ASP A 12 21.20 -1.18 -5.71
C ASP A 12 21.55 -0.11 -6.73
N VAL A 13 20.66 0.87 -6.85
CA VAL A 13 20.79 1.95 -7.83
C VAL A 13 21.30 3.25 -7.20
N GLY A 14 21.69 3.21 -5.91
CA GLY A 14 22.13 4.37 -5.16
C GLY A 14 21.10 5.50 -5.08
N GLU A 15 21.57 6.70 -4.74
CA GLU A 15 20.75 7.88 -4.45
C GLU A 15 20.08 8.55 -5.66
N ASP A 16 20.39 8.09 -6.87
CA ASP A 16 20.05 8.79 -8.12
C ASP A 16 18.91 8.17 -8.91
N TYR A 17 18.51 6.93 -8.64
CA TYR A 17 17.49 6.25 -9.43
C TYR A 17 16.37 5.65 -8.59
N ALA A 18 15.19 5.58 -9.21
CA ALA A 18 13.94 5.39 -8.51
C ALA A 18 13.64 3.96 -8.08
N GLY A 19 13.82 2.97 -8.97
CA GLY A 19 13.50 1.57 -8.71
C GLY A 19 14.75 0.73 -8.49
N GLY A 20 14.90 0.14 -7.30
CA GLY A 20 16.08 -0.68 -6.97
C GLY A 20 16.17 -1.95 -7.80
N GLY A 21 15.06 -2.68 -7.92
CA GLY A 21 14.97 -3.88 -8.77
C GLY A 21 14.49 -3.57 -10.19
N ILE A 22 13.34 -2.91 -10.30
CA ILE A 22 12.69 -2.61 -11.57
C ILE A 22 12.32 -1.13 -11.60
N LEU A 23 12.74 -0.43 -12.65
CA LEU A 23 12.22 0.88 -13.00
C LEU A 23 11.34 0.75 -14.24
N ALA A 24 10.05 0.97 -14.07
CA ALA A 24 9.08 1.07 -15.14
C ALA A 24 8.77 2.56 -15.39
N SER A 25 9.74 3.24 -16.01
CA SER A 25 9.63 4.63 -16.45
C SER A 25 9.50 4.68 -17.98
N GLY A 26 8.51 5.41 -18.51
CA GLY A 26 8.32 5.51 -19.96
C GLY A 26 7.22 6.50 -20.33
N GLY A 27 7.13 6.86 -21.61
CA GLY A 27 6.08 7.75 -22.13
C GLY A 27 4.66 7.18 -22.01
N SER A 28 3.67 7.95 -22.47
CA SER A 28 2.24 7.59 -22.38
C SER A 28 1.96 6.16 -22.87
N GLY A 29 1.16 5.42 -22.11
CA GLY A 29 0.68 4.08 -22.47
C GLY A 29 1.65 2.94 -22.15
N THR A 30 2.65 3.17 -21.30
CA THR A 30 3.61 2.12 -20.91
C THR A 30 2.90 0.95 -20.22
N ARG A 31 3.06 -0.27 -20.76
CA ARG A 31 2.44 -1.48 -20.19
C ARG A 31 3.49 -2.46 -19.69
N LEU A 32 3.42 -2.82 -18.41
CA LEU A 32 4.27 -3.82 -17.78
C LEU A 32 3.41 -4.91 -17.13
N THR A 33 3.75 -6.17 -17.38
CA THR A 33 3.22 -7.30 -16.61
C THR A 33 4.36 -8.03 -15.93
N ILE A 34 4.25 -8.21 -14.62
CA ILE A 34 5.16 -8.98 -13.76
C ILE A 34 4.40 -10.20 -13.27
N LYS A 35 4.78 -11.40 -13.72
CA LYS A 35 4.05 -12.63 -13.42
C LYS A 35 4.96 -13.70 -12.86
N GLN A 36 4.60 -14.30 -11.73
CA GLN A 36 5.39 -15.40 -11.14
C GLN A 36 6.85 -15.01 -10.93
N CYS A 37 7.10 -13.76 -10.56
CA CYS A 37 8.44 -13.24 -10.33
C CYS A 37 8.73 -13.11 -8.84
N VAL A 38 10.02 -13.07 -8.49
CA VAL A 38 10.51 -12.76 -7.15
C VAL A 38 11.37 -11.50 -7.25
N ILE A 39 10.94 -10.42 -6.63
CA ILE A 39 11.64 -9.15 -6.56
C ILE A 39 12.07 -8.99 -5.10
N THR A 40 13.35 -9.19 -4.80
CA THR A 40 13.79 -9.30 -3.41
C THR A 40 15.16 -8.72 -3.13
N ALA A 41 15.40 -8.19 -1.93
CA ALA A 41 16.69 -7.65 -1.54
C ALA A 41 17.20 -6.58 -2.52
N ASN A 42 16.28 -5.74 -3.01
CA ASN A 42 16.63 -4.59 -3.83
C ASN A 42 16.49 -3.31 -3.01
N GLU A 43 17.32 -2.33 -3.36
CA GLU A 43 17.47 -1.06 -2.69
C GLU A 43 17.36 0.05 -3.73
N GLY A 44 16.41 0.96 -3.53
CA GLY A 44 16.11 2.04 -4.46
C GLY A 44 15.72 3.30 -3.74
N LYS A 45 15.84 4.45 -4.41
CA LYS A 45 15.48 5.72 -3.77
C LYS A 45 13.99 5.82 -3.45
N TRP A 46 13.16 5.46 -4.42
CA TRP A 46 11.72 5.70 -4.43
C TRP A 46 10.89 4.42 -4.26
N GLY A 47 11.26 3.35 -4.96
CA GLY A 47 10.69 2.02 -4.80
C GLY A 47 11.80 0.99 -4.68
N GLY A 48 11.91 0.32 -3.53
CA GLY A 48 13.00 -0.64 -3.31
C GLY A 48 12.96 -1.78 -4.33
N GLY A 49 11.81 -2.42 -4.50
CA GLY A 49 11.63 -3.49 -5.48
C GLY A 49 11.25 -2.98 -6.87
N LEU A 50 10.25 -2.09 -6.93
CA LEU A 50 9.70 -1.56 -8.17
C LEU A 50 9.31 -0.09 -8.01
N SER A 51 9.70 0.74 -8.98
CA SER A 51 9.07 2.04 -9.20
C SER A 51 8.34 2.05 -10.54
N HIS A 52 7.07 2.43 -10.54
CA HIS A 52 6.25 2.59 -11.73
C HIS A 52 5.84 4.06 -11.90
N GLU A 53 6.47 4.71 -12.88
CA GLU A 53 6.40 6.16 -13.11
C GLU A 53 6.04 6.43 -14.56
N THR A 54 4.74 6.54 -14.84
CA THR A 54 4.21 6.58 -16.21
C THR A 54 3.02 7.52 -16.34
N ILE A 55 2.67 7.84 -17.57
CA ILE A 55 1.41 8.50 -17.93
C ILE A 55 0.57 7.45 -18.68
N ASP A 56 -0.73 7.33 -18.39
CA ASP A 56 -1.63 6.31 -18.97
C ASP A 56 -1.07 4.88 -18.87
N GLY A 57 -0.22 4.62 -17.87
CA GLY A 57 0.48 3.36 -17.73
C GLY A 57 -0.42 2.26 -17.22
N ILE A 58 -0.08 1.01 -17.57
CA ILE A 58 -0.77 -0.16 -17.03
C ILE A 58 0.24 -1.15 -16.48
N LEU A 59 0.16 -1.38 -15.17
CA LEU A 59 0.94 -2.37 -14.46
C LEU A 59 0.06 -3.52 -13.98
N HIS A 60 0.45 -4.73 -14.34
CA HIS A 60 -0.15 -5.96 -13.83
C HIS A 60 0.87 -6.78 -13.05
N ILE A 61 0.67 -6.94 -11.75
CA ILE A 61 1.44 -7.84 -10.90
C ILE A 61 0.59 -9.07 -10.59
N LYS A 62 1.08 -10.27 -10.94
CA LYS A 62 0.31 -11.52 -10.83
C LYS A 62 1.14 -12.64 -10.23
N SER A 63 0.69 -13.20 -9.11
CA SER A 63 1.35 -14.35 -8.48
C SER A 63 2.84 -14.11 -8.22
N SER A 64 3.21 -12.90 -7.83
CA SER A 64 4.61 -12.48 -7.65
C SER A 64 4.89 -12.13 -6.20
N TYR A 65 6.17 -12.05 -5.86
CA TYR A 65 6.67 -11.78 -4.52
C TYR A 65 7.55 -10.53 -4.55
N PHE A 66 7.24 -9.57 -3.69
CA PHE A 66 8.06 -8.38 -3.42
C PHE A 66 8.48 -8.44 -1.96
N THR A 67 9.70 -8.92 -1.71
CA THR A 67 10.13 -9.21 -0.33
C THR A 67 11.50 -8.68 0.01
N ASP A 68 11.68 -8.19 1.24
CA ASP A 68 12.99 -7.77 1.72
C ASP A 68 13.60 -6.66 0.85
N ASN A 69 12.77 -5.81 0.22
CA ASN A 69 13.23 -4.62 -0.50
C ASN A 69 13.19 -3.39 0.41
N LYS A 70 14.04 -2.41 0.13
CA LYS A 70 14.20 -1.24 0.99
C LYS A 70 14.30 0.05 0.18
N THR A 71 13.78 1.15 0.73
CA THR A 71 14.14 2.50 0.25
C THR A 71 15.29 3.11 1.04
N THR A 72 16.14 3.88 0.35
CA THR A 72 17.26 4.60 0.99
C THR A 72 16.88 5.97 1.52
N ARG A 73 15.76 6.54 1.03
CA ARG A 73 15.43 7.93 1.34
C ARG A 73 13.93 8.21 1.40
N PHE A 74 13.24 8.20 0.27
CA PHE A 74 11.87 8.69 0.17
C PHE A 74 10.99 7.68 -0.57
N GLY A 75 9.98 7.07 0.06
CA GLY A 75 8.97 6.26 -0.64
C GLY A 75 8.82 4.81 -0.19
N GLY A 76 7.99 4.07 -0.95
CA GLY A 76 7.56 2.70 -0.68
C GLY A 76 8.69 1.66 -0.73
N GLY A 77 9.00 1.07 0.43
CA GLY A 77 10.01 0.01 0.60
C GLY A 77 9.91 -1.10 -0.44
N GLY A 78 8.68 -1.53 -0.79
CA GLY A 78 8.46 -2.60 -1.78
C GLY A 78 8.17 -2.08 -3.18
N ILE A 79 7.02 -1.42 -3.31
CA ILE A 79 6.46 -0.97 -4.59
C ILE A 79 6.08 0.49 -4.46
N ARG A 80 6.55 1.33 -5.37
CA ARG A 80 6.06 2.68 -5.58
C ARG A 80 5.31 2.79 -6.90
N LEU A 81 4.16 3.43 -6.84
CA LEU A 81 3.31 3.75 -7.98
C LEU A 81 3.15 5.27 -8.00
N SER A 82 3.81 5.95 -8.94
CA SER A 82 3.74 7.41 -9.05
C SER A 82 3.66 7.88 -10.49
N GLY A 83 2.46 7.81 -11.04
CA GLY A 83 2.15 8.21 -12.41
C GLY A 83 0.89 9.08 -12.50
N THR A 84 0.58 9.52 -13.71
CA THR A 84 -0.69 10.18 -14.05
C THR A 84 -1.54 9.20 -14.83
N ASP A 85 -2.82 9.08 -14.47
CA ASP A 85 -3.81 8.18 -15.10
C ASP A 85 -3.29 6.73 -15.25
N SER A 86 -2.40 6.33 -14.34
CA SER A 86 -1.69 5.05 -14.41
C SER A 86 -2.36 4.04 -13.50
N THR A 87 -2.78 2.92 -14.09
CA THR A 87 -3.56 1.89 -13.39
C THR A 87 -2.69 0.70 -13.03
N THR A 88 -2.83 0.24 -11.79
CA THR A 88 -2.10 -0.92 -11.27
C THR A 88 -3.05 -1.96 -10.73
N THR A 89 -2.85 -3.23 -11.12
CA THR A 89 -3.52 -4.38 -10.50
C THR A 89 -2.51 -5.34 -9.91
N ILE A 90 -2.64 -5.62 -8.61
CA ILE A 90 -1.87 -6.61 -7.87
C ILE A 90 -2.78 -7.79 -7.52
N LYS A 91 -2.53 -8.96 -8.10
CA LYS A 91 -3.39 -10.14 -7.92
C LYS A 91 -2.62 -11.35 -7.45
N GLY A 92 -3.10 -12.03 -6.41
CA GLY A 92 -2.54 -13.30 -5.95
C GLY A 92 -1.07 -13.19 -5.52
N SER A 93 -0.64 -12.00 -5.10
CA SER A 93 0.77 -11.67 -4.88
C SER A 93 1.07 -11.42 -3.40
N THR A 94 2.35 -11.40 -3.06
CA THR A 94 2.81 -11.11 -1.69
C THR A 94 3.74 -9.90 -1.70
N VAL A 95 3.47 -8.92 -0.85
CA VAL A 95 4.35 -7.78 -0.56
C VAL A 95 4.68 -7.84 0.93
N SER A 96 5.90 -8.23 1.29
CA SER A 96 6.22 -8.49 2.70
C SER A 96 7.65 -8.21 3.09
N ARG A 97 7.88 -7.80 4.34
CA ARG A 97 9.23 -7.50 4.85
C ARG A 97 9.94 -6.41 4.05
N ASN A 98 9.20 -5.48 3.47
CA ASN A 98 9.81 -4.34 2.82
C ASN A 98 9.90 -3.18 3.81
N GLU A 99 10.97 -2.39 3.69
CA GLU A 99 11.30 -1.31 4.62
C GLU A 99 11.31 0.05 3.90
N GLY A 100 10.41 0.95 4.31
CA GLY A 100 10.43 2.35 3.91
C GLY A 100 11.07 3.22 5.00
N ILE A 101 11.75 4.30 4.63
CA ILE A 101 12.33 5.22 5.62
C ILE A 101 11.37 6.37 5.93
N SER A 102 11.13 7.29 5.00
CA SER A 102 10.54 8.58 5.37
C SER A 102 9.03 8.70 5.32
N GLU A 103 8.33 7.88 4.53
CA GLU A 103 6.92 8.19 4.23
C GLU A 103 6.00 6.98 4.15
N ARG A 104 6.40 5.88 3.50
CA ARG A 104 5.47 4.79 3.11
C ARG A 104 6.14 3.42 3.12
N GLY A 105 5.46 2.41 3.65
CA GLY A 105 6.04 1.07 3.87
C GLY A 105 5.96 0.15 2.64
N GLY A 106 5.13 -0.89 2.68
CA GLY A 106 5.12 -1.95 1.68
C GLY A 106 4.76 -1.49 0.26
N ILE A 107 3.65 -0.77 0.14
CA ILE A 107 3.13 -0.24 -1.13
C ILE A 107 2.82 1.25 -0.96
N GLU A 108 3.40 2.07 -1.82
CA GLU A 108 3.05 3.47 -1.98
C GLU A 108 2.25 3.65 -3.28
N HIS A 109 1.05 4.23 -3.14
CA HIS A 109 0.25 4.69 -4.26
C HIS A 109 0.11 6.21 -4.19
N PHE A 110 0.98 6.90 -4.93
CA PHE A 110 1.08 8.35 -5.01
C PHE A 110 0.82 8.78 -6.46
N SER A 111 -0.43 8.68 -6.90
CA SER A 111 -0.81 8.84 -8.31
C SER A 111 -1.86 9.91 -8.49
N THR A 112 -1.82 10.60 -9.63
CA THR A 112 -2.84 11.57 -10.06
C THR A 112 -3.78 10.88 -11.05
N GLY A 113 -5.06 10.68 -10.69
CA GLY A 113 -6.05 9.96 -11.53
C GLY A 113 -5.77 8.46 -11.75
N GLY A 114 -4.75 7.91 -11.10
CA GLY A 114 -4.37 6.51 -11.20
C GLY A 114 -5.11 5.62 -10.21
N ASP A 115 -5.52 4.43 -10.66
CA ASP A 115 -6.19 3.44 -9.82
C ASP A 115 -5.23 2.35 -9.32
N LEU A 116 -5.36 1.98 -8.05
CA LEU A 116 -4.75 0.78 -7.48
C LEU A 116 -5.80 -0.25 -7.09
N THR A 117 -5.73 -1.43 -7.71
CA THR A 117 -6.55 -2.59 -7.37
C THR A 117 -5.70 -3.73 -6.80
N ILE A 118 -6.01 -4.18 -5.58
CA ILE A 118 -5.36 -5.33 -4.94
C ILE A 118 -6.37 -6.46 -4.75
N ARG A 119 -6.05 -7.68 -5.19
CA ARG A 119 -6.97 -8.82 -5.14
C ARG A 119 -6.30 -10.11 -4.69
N ASN A 120 -6.89 -10.76 -3.69
CA ASN A 120 -6.44 -12.06 -3.18
C ASN A 120 -4.94 -12.07 -2.86
N SER A 121 -4.43 -10.99 -2.29
CA SER A 121 -3.01 -10.78 -2.04
C SER A 121 -2.72 -10.70 -0.54
N LEU A 122 -1.44 -10.85 -0.20
CA LEU A 122 -0.93 -10.69 1.16
C LEU A 122 0.00 -9.47 1.19
N ILE A 123 -0.32 -8.51 2.05
CA ILE A 123 0.56 -7.43 2.44
C ILE A 123 0.89 -7.71 3.91
N SER A 124 2.16 -7.86 4.26
CA SER A 124 2.49 -8.25 5.63
C SER A 124 3.91 -7.96 6.09
N ASN A 125 4.07 -7.61 7.36
CA ASN A 125 5.37 -7.37 7.98
C ASN A 125 6.21 -6.34 7.21
N ASN A 126 5.57 -5.37 6.55
CA ASN A 126 6.26 -4.22 6.00
C ASN A 126 6.39 -3.17 7.09
N THR A 127 7.45 -2.37 7.01
CA THR A 127 7.81 -1.42 8.05
C THR A 127 8.12 -0.08 7.42
N VAL A 128 7.64 1.01 8.03
CA VAL A 128 8.14 2.35 7.77
C VAL A 128 8.67 2.98 9.06
N THR A 129 9.90 3.47 9.03
CA THR A 129 10.62 3.87 10.26
C THR A 129 10.44 5.33 10.66
N GLU A 130 9.99 6.19 9.76
CA GLU A 130 9.81 7.63 10.02
C GLU A 130 8.49 8.17 9.43
N GLY A 131 7.56 7.29 9.05
CA GLY A 131 6.35 7.66 8.31
C GLY A 131 5.14 6.77 8.57
N HIS A 132 4.17 6.84 7.66
CA HIS A 132 2.80 6.29 7.79
C HIS A 132 2.58 5.11 6.84
N GLY A 133 1.50 4.35 7.03
CA GLY A 133 1.07 3.36 6.04
C GLY A 133 2.07 2.21 5.91
N GLY A 134 2.27 1.47 7.01
CA GLY A 134 3.27 0.40 7.08
C GLY A 134 3.05 -0.65 6.00
N GLY A 135 1.80 -1.09 5.80
CA GLY A 135 1.45 -2.01 4.71
C GLY A 135 1.23 -1.27 3.39
N ILE A 136 0.27 -0.34 3.40
CA ILE A 136 -0.14 0.46 2.25
C ILE A 136 -0.27 1.91 2.68
N SER A 137 0.29 2.81 1.89
CA SER A 137 -0.03 4.23 1.95
C SER A 137 -0.62 4.67 0.62
N HIS A 138 -1.75 5.34 0.70
CA HIS A 138 -2.50 5.84 -0.44
C HIS A 138 -2.65 7.35 -0.37
N ASP A 139 -2.20 8.00 -1.43
CA ASP A 139 -2.39 9.40 -1.72
C ASP A 139 -2.88 9.50 -3.18
N GLY A 140 -4.19 9.33 -3.33
CA GLY A 140 -4.90 9.52 -4.59
C GLY A 140 -5.25 10.99 -4.75
N ASN A 141 -4.50 11.72 -5.58
CA ASN A 141 -4.89 13.06 -5.99
C ASN A 141 -5.68 12.99 -7.30
N ASP A 142 -6.59 13.94 -7.53
CA ASP A 142 -7.41 14.05 -8.75
C ASP A 142 -8.09 12.73 -9.16
N ASP A 143 -8.95 12.19 -8.31
CA ASP A 143 -9.78 10.98 -8.55
C ASP A 143 -9.04 9.62 -8.59
N GLY A 144 -7.82 9.54 -8.04
CA GLY A 144 -7.10 8.26 -7.91
C GLY A 144 -7.71 7.34 -6.85
N SER A 145 -8.21 6.15 -7.24
CA SER A 145 -8.90 5.25 -6.30
C SER A 145 -8.03 4.10 -5.75
N LEU A 146 -8.40 3.59 -4.57
CA LEU A 146 -7.86 2.35 -4.00
C LEU A 146 -8.96 1.33 -3.75
N THR A 147 -8.85 0.16 -4.36
CA THR A 147 -9.77 -0.96 -4.14
C THR A 147 -9.05 -2.24 -3.75
N ILE A 148 -9.49 -2.87 -2.66
CA ILE A 148 -8.92 -4.12 -2.13
C ILE A 148 -10.01 -5.19 -1.99
N TYR A 149 -9.79 -6.35 -2.61
CA TYR A 149 -10.68 -7.51 -2.53
C TYR A 149 -10.00 -8.74 -1.95
N GLY A 150 -10.65 -9.42 -1.00
CA GLY A 150 -10.27 -10.78 -0.59
C GLY A 150 -8.82 -10.90 -0.09
N SER A 151 -8.24 -9.82 0.43
CA SER A 151 -6.82 -9.72 0.73
C SER A 151 -6.56 -9.63 2.23
N ARG A 152 -5.29 -9.83 2.62
CA ARG A 152 -4.83 -9.73 4.01
C ARG A 152 -3.77 -8.65 4.14
N ILE A 153 -3.90 -7.81 5.16
CA ILE A 153 -2.93 -6.80 5.57
C ILE A 153 -2.61 -7.08 7.04
N GLN A 154 -1.38 -7.49 7.33
CA GLN A 154 -1.09 -8.02 8.67
C GLN A 154 0.36 -7.92 9.12
N GLY A 155 0.56 -7.58 10.40
CA GLY A 155 1.90 -7.47 10.97
C GLY A 155 2.69 -6.27 10.46
N ASP A 156 2.04 -5.35 9.75
CA ASP A 156 2.69 -4.16 9.20
C ASP A 156 2.87 -3.09 10.30
N PHE A 157 3.95 -2.31 10.22
CA PHE A 157 4.34 -1.32 11.21
C PHE A 157 4.55 0.06 10.57
N ALA A 158 3.98 1.09 11.19
CA ALA A 158 4.26 2.49 10.89
C ALA A 158 4.74 3.21 12.15
N GLU A 159 5.78 4.02 12.00
CA GLU A 159 6.26 4.86 13.10
C GLU A 159 5.22 5.91 13.50
N THR A 160 4.47 6.47 12.54
CA THR A 160 3.42 7.44 12.83
C THR A 160 2.06 6.76 12.83
N SER A 161 1.33 6.80 11.72
CA SER A 161 -0.09 6.40 11.65
C SER A 161 -0.37 5.35 10.58
N GLY A 162 -1.51 4.67 10.71
CA GLY A 162 -1.95 3.73 9.68
C GLY A 162 -1.04 2.53 9.57
N GLY A 163 -0.87 1.77 10.66
CA GLY A 163 0.08 0.64 10.71
C GLY A 163 -0.14 -0.34 9.56
N GLY A 164 -1.40 -0.69 9.30
CA GLY A 164 -1.78 -1.50 8.14
C GLY A 164 -1.97 -0.65 6.89
N MET A 165 -2.82 0.36 7.00
CA MET A 165 -3.17 1.26 5.90
C MET A 165 -3.23 2.71 6.36
N PHE A 166 -2.67 3.60 5.55
CA PHE A 166 -2.82 5.04 5.71
C PHE A 166 -3.39 5.63 4.42
N ASP A 167 -4.37 6.51 4.56
CA ASP A 167 -4.94 7.28 3.47
C ASP A 167 -4.99 8.77 3.81
N GLU A 168 -4.43 9.56 2.90
CA GLU A 168 -4.45 11.02 2.94
C GLU A 168 -5.08 11.63 1.68
N SER A 169 -5.75 10.82 0.85
CA SER A 169 -6.43 11.34 -0.33
C SER A 169 -7.45 12.41 0.03
N THR A 170 -7.41 13.53 -0.71
CA THR A 170 -8.27 14.70 -0.51
C THR A 170 -9.23 14.86 -1.68
N GLY A 171 -10.48 15.27 -1.44
CA GLY A 171 -11.51 15.44 -2.49
C GLY A 171 -12.67 14.45 -2.37
N GLU A 172 -13.88 14.93 -2.70
CA GLU A 172 -15.15 14.21 -2.46
C GLU A 172 -15.31 12.95 -3.31
N ASP A 173 -14.62 12.88 -4.46
CA ASP A 173 -14.71 11.77 -5.41
C ASP A 173 -13.68 10.65 -5.15
N ASN A 174 -12.75 10.86 -4.22
CA ASN A 174 -11.80 9.83 -3.82
C ASN A 174 -12.50 8.76 -2.97
N VAL A 175 -12.56 7.54 -3.52
CA VAL A 175 -13.24 6.40 -2.92
C VAL A 175 -12.25 5.28 -2.65
N ILE A 176 -12.20 4.86 -1.38
CA ILE A 176 -11.50 3.64 -0.97
C ILE A 176 -12.52 2.56 -0.71
N SER A 177 -12.27 1.36 -1.22
CA SER A 177 -13.19 0.24 -1.13
C SER A 177 -12.50 -1.04 -0.67
N LEU A 178 -12.88 -1.52 0.51
CA LEU A 178 -12.40 -2.76 1.11
C LEU A 178 -13.53 -3.79 1.13
N VAL A 179 -13.34 -4.92 0.43
CA VAL A 179 -14.37 -5.97 0.34
C VAL A 179 -13.76 -7.35 0.61
N GLY A 180 -14.21 -8.01 1.69
CA GLY A 180 -13.67 -9.32 2.05
C GLY A 180 -12.23 -9.25 2.57
N VAL A 181 -11.82 -8.14 3.18
CA VAL A 181 -10.44 -7.87 3.61
C VAL A 181 -10.26 -8.20 5.09
N SER A 182 -9.10 -8.73 5.45
CA SER A 182 -8.70 -8.89 6.85
C SER A 182 -7.48 -8.02 7.16
N ILE A 183 -7.65 -7.08 8.10
CA ILE A 183 -6.62 -6.15 8.58
C ILE A 183 -6.37 -6.47 10.05
N LYS A 184 -5.19 -7.00 10.39
CA LYS A 184 -4.93 -7.50 11.75
C LYS A 184 -3.48 -7.41 12.18
N GLY A 185 -3.26 -7.20 13.48
CA GLY A 185 -1.92 -7.27 14.05
C GLY A 185 -0.97 -6.20 13.48
N ASN A 186 -1.51 -5.11 12.96
CA ASN A 186 -0.71 -4.00 12.47
C ASN A 186 -0.49 -2.96 13.58
N THR A 187 0.57 -2.19 13.49
CA THR A 187 0.98 -1.26 14.56
C THR A 187 1.28 0.14 14.04
N ALA A 188 0.70 1.15 14.68
CA ALA A 188 1.07 2.55 14.60
C ALA A 188 1.74 2.94 15.94
N ASN A 189 2.95 3.49 15.90
CA ASN A 189 3.75 3.71 17.13
C ASN A 189 3.46 5.07 17.79
N ALA A 190 3.55 6.17 17.05
CA ALA A 190 3.41 7.52 17.60
C ALA A 190 2.11 8.23 17.19
N GLY A 191 1.31 7.63 16.32
CA GLY A 191 0.05 8.19 15.85
C GLY A 191 -1.05 7.16 15.74
N ASP A 192 -2.15 7.58 15.14
CA ASP A 192 -3.42 6.85 15.21
C ASP A 192 -3.57 5.75 14.15
N GLY A 193 -4.56 4.88 14.34
CA GLY A 193 -5.02 3.96 13.32
C GLY A 193 -4.05 2.80 13.14
N GLY A 194 -3.82 2.02 14.20
CA GLY A 194 -2.96 0.84 14.13
C GLY A 194 -3.33 -0.08 12.95
N GLY A 195 -4.64 -0.26 12.70
CA GLY A 195 -5.15 -0.93 11.51
C GLY A 195 -5.21 -0.02 10.31
N ILE A 196 -6.06 1.02 10.38
CA ILE A 196 -6.29 1.98 9.30
C ILE A 196 -6.33 3.40 9.86
N LEU A 197 -5.67 4.35 9.20
CA LEU A 197 -6.03 5.77 9.33
C LEU A 197 -6.57 6.26 7.99
N GLN A 198 -7.75 6.87 8.03
CA GLN A 198 -8.38 7.56 6.91
C GLN A 198 -8.53 9.04 7.28
N SER A 199 -8.04 9.95 6.45
CA SER A 199 -8.02 11.40 6.75
C SER A 199 -9.28 12.11 6.26
N GLU A 200 -9.50 12.21 4.94
CA GLU A 200 -10.63 12.97 4.36
C GLU A 200 -11.55 12.19 3.40
N ALA A 201 -11.03 11.21 2.64
CA ALA A 201 -11.80 10.43 1.68
C ALA A 201 -12.87 9.46 2.26
N THR A 202 -13.82 9.02 1.43
CA THR A 202 -14.81 8.03 1.89
C THR A 202 -14.22 6.61 1.89
N LEU A 203 -14.03 6.01 3.07
CA LEU A 203 -13.65 4.60 3.21
C LEU A 203 -14.88 3.69 3.33
N ASN A 204 -15.14 2.91 2.28
CA ASN A 204 -16.20 1.91 2.25
C ASN A 204 -15.68 0.53 2.61
N VAL A 205 -16.25 -0.08 3.65
CA VAL A 205 -15.83 -1.40 4.15
C VAL A 205 -16.98 -2.38 4.11
N LYS A 206 -16.78 -3.55 3.49
CA LYS A 206 -17.79 -4.62 3.36
C LYS A 206 -17.22 -6.00 3.60
N PHE A 207 -17.98 -6.87 4.26
CA PHE A 207 -17.62 -8.28 4.50
C PHE A 207 -16.21 -8.47 5.09
N SER A 208 -15.74 -7.52 5.89
CA SER A 208 -14.33 -7.38 6.28
C SER A 208 -14.14 -7.46 7.78
N THR A 209 -12.88 -7.66 8.19
CA THR A 209 -12.50 -7.72 9.60
C THR A 209 -11.28 -6.83 9.83
N ILE A 210 -11.38 -5.92 10.79
CA ILE A 210 -10.31 -5.04 11.25
C ILE A 210 -10.19 -5.31 12.75
N ARG A 211 -9.13 -6.00 13.20
CA ARG A 211 -9.01 -6.39 14.62
C ARG A 211 -7.59 -6.65 15.07
N ASN A 212 -7.38 -6.56 16.37
CA ASN A 212 -6.09 -6.83 17.03
C ASN A 212 -4.98 -5.97 16.44
N ASN A 213 -5.30 -4.76 15.98
CA ASN A 213 -4.28 -3.80 15.63
C ASN A 213 -3.94 -2.95 16.86
N THR A 214 -2.83 -2.23 16.78
CA THR A 214 -2.27 -1.50 17.91
C THR A 214 -1.90 -0.11 17.45
N ASP A 215 -2.63 0.87 17.94
CA ASP A 215 -2.07 2.18 18.19
C ASP A 215 -1.45 2.10 19.60
N VAL A 216 -0.17 2.45 19.74
CA VAL A 216 0.55 2.34 21.01
C VAL A 216 0.02 3.32 22.06
N GLY A 217 -0.49 4.49 21.65
CA GLY A 217 -1.18 5.41 22.55
C GLY A 217 -2.54 4.84 22.99
N GLY A 218 -3.19 4.09 22.07
CA GLY A 218 -4.41 3.34 22.32
C GLY A 218 -5.69 4.12 22.04
N GLU A 219 -5.58 5.31 21.45
CA GLU A 219 -6.71 6.17 21.09
C GLU A 219 -7.44 5.66 19.84
N ALA A 220 -6.74 5.00 18.91
CA ALA A 220 -7.30 4.52 17.66
C ALA A 220 -6.71 3.16 17.21
N PRO A 221 -6.90 2.05 17.95
CA PRO A 221 -6.19 0.80 17.67
C PRO A 221 -6.53 0.19 16.30
N ASP A 222 -7.80 -0.02 15.99
CA ASP A 222 -8.19 -0.66 14.72
C ASP A 222 -8.43 0.35 13.59
N CYS A 223 -8.97 1.52 13.89
CA CYS A 223 -9.17 2.55 12.88
C CYS A 223 -9.13 3.97 13.45
N SER A 224 -8.87 4.93 12.58
CA SER A 224 -9.08 6.36 12.78
C SER A 224 -9.76 6.95 11.53
N GLY A 225 -10.63 7.93 11.72
CA GLY A 225 -11.41 8.56 10.64
C GLY A 225 -12.81 7.97 10.45
N THR A 226 -13.43 8.28 9.32
CA THR A 226 -14.82 7.90 9.02
C THR A 226 -14.88 6.67 8.12
N LEU A 227 -15.58 5.63 8.60
CA LEU A 227 -15.75 4.36 7.89
C LEU A 227 -17.24 4.14 7.58
N ASN A 228 -17.55 3.97 6.30
CA ASN A 228 -18.84 3.45 5.86
C ASN A 228 -18.83 1.92 5.91
N ALA A 229 -19.25 1.35 7.04
CA ALA A 229 -19.22 -0.08 7.30
C ALA A 229 -20.56 -0.73 6.96
N ARG A 230 -20.60 -1.53 5.90
CA ARG A 230 -21.83 -2.20 5.42
C ARG A 230 -21.65 -3.68 5.29
N TYR A 231 -22.72 -4.45 5.49
CA TYR A 231 -22.75 -5.89 5.24
C TYR A 231 -21.64 -6.68 5.97
N PHE A 232 -21.88 -7.02 7.23
CA PHE A 232 -20.98 -7.81 8.09
C PHE A 232 -19.54 -7.29 8.12
N VAL A 233 -19.31 -6.21 8.87
CA VAL A 233 -17.97 -5.70 9.19
C VAL A 233 -17.71 -5.95 10.67
N LEU A 234 -16.58 -6.56 10.99
CA LEU A 234 -16.12 -6.75 12.37
C LEU A 234 -14.96 -5.79 12.64
N ILE A 235 -15.17 -4.83 13.54
CA ILE A 235 -14.11 -3.98 14.10
C ILE A 235 -13.91 -4.42 15.55
N GLY A 236 -12.67 -4.76 15.93
CA GLY A 236 -12.36 -5.27 17.27
C GLY A 236 -12.47 -4.18 18.34
N ASP A 237 -11.85 -3.04 18.07
CA ASP A 237 -11.87 -1.82 18.89
C ASP A 237 -12.18 -0.60 18.01
N PRO A 238 -13.44 -0.12 18.00
CA PRO A 238 -13.84 1.01 17.16
C PRO A 238 -13.46 2.38 17.72
N THR A 239 -12.72 2.45 18.83
CA THR A 239 -12.22 3.72 19.36
C THR A 239 -11.40 4.44 18.28
N GLY A 240 -11.58 5.76 18.14
CA GLY A 240 -10.94 6.58 17.11
C GLY A 240 -11.71 6.67 15.78
N CYS A 241 -12.64 5.74 15.53
CA CYS A 241 -13.39 5.70 14.27
C CYS A 241 -14.80 6.28 14.41
N THR A 242 -15.26 6.98 13.38
CA THR A 242 -16.68 7.29 13.18
C THR A 242 -17.26 6.26 12.21
N ILE A 243 -18.19 5.43 12.68
CA ILE A 243 -18.82 4.40 11.85
C ILE A 243 -20.16 4.91 11.34
N ILE A 244 -20.34 4.84 10.03
CA ILE A 244 -21.59 5.17 9.33
C ILE A 244 -22.09 3.91 8.62
N GLU A 245 -23.40 3.66 8.63
CA GLU A 245 -24.04 2.49 8.00
C GLU A 245 -24.86 2.88 6.77
#